data_AF-A0A2V4NJN8-F1
#
_entry.id   AF-A0A2V4NJN8-F1
#
_cell.length_a   1.000
_cell.length_b   1.000
_cell.length_c   1.000
_cell.angle_alpha   90.00
_cell.angle_beta   90.00
_cell.angle_gamma   90.00
#
_symmetry.space_group_name_H-M   'P 1'
#
loop_
_entity.id
_entity.type
_entity.pdbx_description
1 polymer ?
#
loop_
_entity_poly.entity_id
_entity_poly.type
_entity_poly.pdbx_seq_one_letter_code
_entity_poly.pdbx_strand_id
1 'polypeptide(L)'
;MTSDLTSHQLTAARAAIPIDYHPIEGPTQQLLVSGEQLHANACLYCGTEQQLHTAGHAYTHSSGLAWVVVACAAHLALGRAEVRAAALPVEAVEPPLG
;
A
#
# COMPACT_ATOMS: atom_id res chain seq x y z
N MET A 1 -43.30 -16.04 11.32
CA MET A 1 -43.43 -15.02 10.27
C MET A 1 -43.20 -13.69 10.97
N THR A 2 -42.17 -12.88 10.73
CA THR A 2 -41.08 -12.81 9.75
C THR A 2 -39.93 -12.09 10.47
N SER A 3 -38.73 -12.67 10.43
CA SER A 3 -37.51 -12.04 10.96
C SER A 3 -37.02 -11.00 9.95
N ASP A 4 -37.54 -9.78 10.01
CA ASP A 4 -36.99 -8.65 9.27
C ASP A 4 -35.99 -7.90 10.16
N LEU A 5 -34.85 -8.55 10.41
CA LEU A 5 -33.65 -7.84 10.84
C LEU A 5 -33.10 -7.14 9.60
N THR A 6 -33.66 -5.95 9.36
CA THR A 6 -33.13 -4.82 8.59
C THR A 6 -31.67 -4.96 8.19
N SER A 7 -31.41 -5.69 7.10
CA SER A 7 -30.12 -5.86 6.44
C SER A 7 -29.68 -4.60 5.66
N HIS A 8 -30.24 -3.43 6.00
CA HIS A 8 -30.22 -2.24 5.15
C HIS A 8 -29.38 -1.06 5.68
N GLN A 9 -28.59 -1.22 6.75
CA GLN A 9 -27.92 -0.07 7.38
C GLN A 9 -26.41 -0.26 7.64
N LEU A 10 -25.73 -1.12 6.87
CA LEU A 10 -24.25 -1.24 6.89
C LEU A 10 -23.59 -0.71 5.62
N THR A 11 -24.27 0.14 4.86
CA THR A 11 -23.68 0.91 3.75
C THR A 11 -23.17 2.27 4.24
N ALA A 12 -22.67 2.36 5.47
CA ALA A 12 -21.80 3.47 5.81
C ALA A 12 -20.53 3.27 5.00
N ALA A 13 -20.29 4.15 4.01
CA ALA A 13 -19.02 4.18 3.28
C ALA A 13 -17.90 4.11 4.32
N ARG A 14 -17.21 2.96 4.38
CA ARG A 14 -16.26 2.65 5.44
C ARG A 14 -15.15 3.69 5.33
N ALA A 15 -14.96 4.48 6.39
CA ALA A 15 -13.99 5.57 6.36
C ALA A 15 -12.61 5.03 5.99
N ALA A 16 -11.90 5.75 5.12
CA ALA A 16 -10.53 5.38 4.76
C ALA A 16 -9.64 5.42 6.00
N ILE A 17 -8.76 4.43 6.11
CA ILE A 17 -7.85 4.20 7.23
C ILE A 17 -6.50 4.82 6.84
N PRO A 18 -6.01 5.84 7.57
CA PRO A 18 -4.66 6.34 7.37
C PRO A 18 -3.63 5.33 7.90
N ILE A 19 -2.59 5.09 7.11
CA ILE A 19 -1.49 4.20 7.44
C ILE A 19 -0.14 4.81 7.09
N ASP A 20 0.88 4.43 7.84
CA ASP A 20 2.27 4.54 7.42
C ASP A 20 2.67 3.21 6.74
N TYR A 21 2.84 3.25 5.44
CA TYR A 21 3.25 2.11 4.63
C TYR A 21 4.77 2.07 4.46
N HIS A 22 5.35 0.95 4.84
CA HIS A 22 6.77 0.63 4.71
C HIS A 22 6.91 -0.43 3.61
N PRO A 23 7.26 -0.04 2.37
CA PRO A 23 7.50 -1.00 1.30
C PRO A 23 8.71 -1.88 1.61
N ILE A 24 8.79 -3.04 0.97
CA ILE A 24 9.98 -3.91 1.05
C ILE A 24 11.22 -3.16 0.55
N GLU A 25 11.05 -2.33 -0.48
CA GLU A 25 12.10 -1.51 -1.08
C GLU A 25 11.59 -0.08 -1.24
N GLY A 26 12.44 0.90 -0.90
CA GLY A 26 12.12 2.32 -1.04
C GLY A 26 11.67 3.00 0.27
N PRO A 27 11.29 4.28 0.19
CA PRO A 27 10.93 5.07 1.35
C PRO A 27 9.53 4.75 1.88
N THR A 28 9.31 5.02 3.18
CA THR A 28 7.98 5.00 3.80
C THR A 28 7.04 6.02 3.15
N GLN A 29 5.76 5.67 3.03
CA GLN A 29 4.72 6.48 2.41
C GLN A 29 3.47 6.53 3.29
N GLN A 30 2.76 7.66 3.31
CA GLN A 30 1.46 7.76 3.98
C GLN A 30 0.34 7.52 2.99
N LEU A 31 -0.55 6.58 3.30
CA LEU A 31 -1.65 6.17 2.43
C LEU A 31 -2.98 6.20 3.18
N LEU A 32 -4.06 6.39 2.41
CA LEU A 32 -5.44 6.17 2.85
C LEU A 32 -5.96 4.90 2.20
N VAL A 33 -6.37 3.93 3.00
CA VAL A 33 -6.74 2.60 2.51
C VAL A 33 -8.09 2.14 3.05
N SER A 34 -8.74 1.23 2.34
CA SER A 34 -9.90 0.50 2.85
C SER A 34 -9.51 -0.58 3.86
N GLY A 35 -10.49 -1.14 4.57
CA GLY A 35 -10.24 -2.27 5.46
C GLY A 35 -9.72 -3.50 4.70
N GLU A 36 -10.23 -3.72 3.50
CA GLU A 36 -9.85 -4.82 2.62
C GLU A 36 -8.38 -4.71 2.20
N GLN A 37 -7.91 -3.50 1.92
CA GLN A 37 -6.51 -3.22 1.61
C GLN A 37 -5.59 -3.38 2.82
N LEU A 38 -6.00 -2.92 4.00
CA LEU A 38 -5.22 -3.07 5.24
C LEU A 38 -5.02 -4.53 5.64
N HIS A 39 -6.04 -5.37 5.44
CA HIS A 39 -6.02 -6.79 5.84
C HIS A 39 -5.54 -7.73 4.71
N ALA A 40 -4.77 -7.20 3.74
CA ALA A 40 -4.18 -7.97 2.65
C ALA A 40 -5.17 -8.72 1.73
N ASN A 41 -6.44 -8.31 1.68
CA ASN A 41 -7.45 -8.91 0.79
C ASN A 41 -7.52 -8.21 -0.57
N ALA A 42 -6.97 -7.00 -0.67
CA ALA A 42 -6.98 -6.19 -1.88
C ALA A 42 -5.65 -5.46 -2.07
N CYS A 43 -5.34 -5.13 -3.32
CA CYS A 43 -4.14 -4.37 -3.66
C CYS A 43 -4.17 -3.01 -2.97
N LEU A 44 -3.09 -2.72 -2.26
CA LEU A 44 -2.88 -1.50 -1.50
C LEU A 44 -3.15 -0.21 -2.30
N TYR A 45 -2.87 -0.23 -3.61
CA TYR A 45 -2.95 0.94 -4.47
C TYR A 45 -4.30 1.07 -5.20
N CYS A 46 -4.83 -0.03 -5.75
CA CYS A 46 -6.01 0.03 -6.63
C CYS A 46 -7.21 -0.80 -6.17
N GLY A 47 -7.09 -1.54 -5.08
CA GLY A 47 -8.21 -2.31 -4.51
C GLY A 47 -8.58 -3.59 -5.27
N THR A 48 -7.85 -3.98 -6.32
CA THR A 48 -8.09 -5.27 -6.98
C THR A 48 -7.74 -6.44 -6.06
N GLU A 49 -8.48 -7.54 -6.14
CA GLU A 49 -8.26 -8.74 -5.33
C GLU A 49 -7.41 -9.81 -6.06
N GLN A 50 -6.94 -9.51 -7.27
CA GLN A 50 -6.29 -10.49 -8.15
C GLN A 50 -4.76 -10.38 -8.10
N GLN A 51 -4.10 -11.55 -8.17
CA GLN A 51 -2.64 -11.69 -8.28
C GLN A 51 -1.88 -10.86 -7.24
N LEU A 52 -2.28 -11.06 -5.98
CA LEU A 52 -1.76 -10.31 -4.84
C LEU A 52 -0.45 -10.90 -4.34
N HIS A 53 0.51 -10.03 -4.11
CA HIS A 53 1.83 -10.37 -3.59
C HIS A 53 2.21 -9.41 -2.46
N THR A 54 2.97 -9.89 -1.49
CA THR A 54 3.45 -9.07 -0.38
C THR A 54 4.20 -7.85 -0.89
N ALA A 55 3.77 -6.68 -0.44
CA ALA A 55 4.34 -5.38 -0.83
C ALA A 55 5.13 -4.72 0.31
N GLY A 56 4.81 -5.07 1.56
CA GLY A 56 5.49 -4.54 2.74
C GLY A 56 4.63 -4.63 3.99
N HIS A 57 4.83 -3.67 4.89
CA HIS A 57 4.07 -3.56 6.14
C HIS A 57 3.37 -2.21 6.23
N ALA A 58 2.18 -2.19 6.82
CA ALA A 58 1.45 -0.98 7.14
C ALA A 58 1.29 -0.84 8.66
N TYR A 59 1.45 0.38 9.16
CA TYR A 59 1.26 0.70 10.56
C TYR A 59 0.08 1.65 10.69
N THR A 60 -0.89 1.28 11.52
CA THR A 60 -1.96 2.18 11.93
C THR A 60 -1.52 2.96 13.16
N HIS A 61 -1.71 4.28 13.17
CA HIS A 61 -1.31 5.16 14.28
C HIS A 61 -1.85 4.73 15.67
N SER A 62 -2.98 4.01 15.71
CA SER A 62 -3.68 3.70 16.95
C SER A 62 -3.18 2.47 17.71
N SER A 63 -2.49 1.53 17.05
CA SER A 63 -2.18 0.22 17.67
C SER A 63 -0.69 -0.10 17.76
N GLY A 64 0.17 0.58 17.00
CA GLY A 64 1.60 0.24 16.90
C GLY A 64 1.87 -1.15 16.30
N LEU A 65 0.85 -1.85 15.81
CA LEU A 65 0.98 -3.15 15.18
C LEU A 65 1.23 -3.00 13.67
N ALA A 66 2.13 -3.84 13.16
CA ALA A 66 2.42 -3.96 11.75
C ALA A 66 1.45 -4.95 11.08
N TRP A 67 0.83 -4.53 9.98
CA TRP A 67 0.01 -5.35 9.12
C TRP A 67 0.78 -5.68 7.85
N VAL A 68 0.87 -6.95 7.48
CA VAL A 68 1.38 -7.30 6.14
C VAL A 68 0.37 -6.80 5.12
N VAL A 69 0.83 -6.08 4.10
CA VAL A 69 -0.01 -5.57 3.00
C VAL A 69 0.48 -6.09 1.66
N VAL A 70 -0.44 -6.11 0.68
CA VAL A 70 -0.22 -6.72 -0.63
C VAL A 70 -0.49 -5.74 -1.76
N ALA A 71 0.17 -5.95 -2.90
CA ALA A 71 -0.10 -5.24 -4.14
C ALA A 71 -0.28 -6.24 -5.29
N CYS A 72 -1.05 -5.85 -6.31
CA CYS A 72 -1.13 -6.64 -7.53
C CYS A 72 0.20 -6.58 -8.30
N ALA A 73 0.43 -7.58 -9.16
CA ALA A 73 1.66 -7.70 -9.93
C ALA A 73 2.05 -6.41 -10.69
N ALA A 74 1.06 -5.69 -11.25
CA ALA A 74 1.28 -4.43 -11.95
C ALA A 74 1.87 -3.33 -11.04
N HIS A 75 1.25 -3.09 -9.87
CA HIS A 75 1.74 -2.07 -8.94
C HIS A 75 3.04 -2.47 -8.25
N LEU A 76 3.25 -3.77 -8.01
CA LEU A 76 4.52 -4.25 -7.46
C LEU A 76 5.68 -4.04 -8.44
N ALA A 77 5.46 -4.27 -9.74
CA ALA A 77 6.45 -4.02 -10.77
C ALA A 77 6.79 -2.53 -10.90
N LEU A 78 5.78 -1.65 -10.80
CA LEU A 78 5.98 -0.20 -10.82
C LEU A 78 6.85 0.28 -9.65
N GLY A 79 6.52 -0.13 -8.41
CA GLY A 79 7.30 0.28 -7.24
C GLY A 79 8.77 -0.14 -7.31
N ARG A 80 9.06 -1.36 -7.79
CA ARG A 80 10.45 -1.83 -7.99
C ARG A 80 11.18 -1.02 -9.06
N ALA A 81 10.49 -0.63 -10.14
CA ALA A 81 11.08 0.19 -11.18
C ALA A 81 11.45 1.59 -10.68
N GLU A 82 10.59 2.21 -9.88
CA GLU A 82 10.84 3.52 -9.26
C GLU A 82 12.04 3.50 -8.32
N VAL A 83 12.11 2.48 -7.44
CA VAL A 83 13.25 2.32 -6.53
C VAL A 83 14.55 2.10 -7.31
N ARG A 84 14.53 1.26 -8.34
CA ARG A 84 15.70 1.02 -9.19
C ARG A 84 16.16 2.30 -9.90
N ALA A 85 15.24 3.11 -10.42
CA ALA A 85 15.56 4.38 -11.04
C ALA A 85 16.19 5.37 -10.04
N ALA A 86 15.68 5.40 -8.80
CA ALA A 86 16.23 6.24 -7.74
C ALA A 86 17.61 5.75 -7.21
N ALA A 87 17.94 4.48 -7.39
CA ALA A 87 19.19 3.87 -6.94
C ALA A 87 20.37 4.02 -7.92
N LEU A 88 20.16 4.55 -9.13
CA LEU A 88 21.25 4.79 -10.07
C LEU A 88 22.17 5.90 -9.53
N PRO A 89 23.50 5.66 -9.45
CA PRO A 89 24.43 6.67 -8.96
C PRO A 89 24.44 7.86 -9.92
N VAL A 90 24.45 9.07 -9.35
CA VAL A 90 24.79 10.30 -10.06
C VAL A 90 26.23 10.12 -10.53
N GLU A 91 26.43 9.75 -11.80
CA GLU A 91 27.77 9.62 -12.37
C GLU A 91 28.54 10.92 -12.14
N ALA A 92 29.76 10.76 -11.62
CA ALA A 92 30.66 11.82 -11.22
C ALA A 92 30.86 12.80 -12.38
N VAL A 93 30.38 14.03 -12.21
CA VAL A 93 30.88 15.17 -12.96
C VAL A 93 32.29 15.43 -12.45
N GLU A 94 33.29 14.80 -13.07
CA GLU A 94 34.67 15.28 -12.94
C GLU A 94 34.72 16.70 -13.55
N PRO A 95 35.13 17.73 -12.78
CA PRO A 95 35.35 19.03 -13.36
C PRO A 95 36.55 18.95 -14.32
N PRO A 96 36.52 19.63 -15.48
CA PRO A 96 37.68 19.67 -16.36
C PRO A 96 38.86 20.31 -15.60
N LEU A 97 39.96 19.55 -15.48
CA LEU A 97 41.24 20.08 -15.03
C LEU A 97 41.66 21.17 -16.03
N GLY A 98 41.65 22.42 -15.56
CA GLY A 98 42.32 23.55 -16.21
C GLY A 98 43.81 23.57 -15.94
#